data_AF-A0A3E1E027-F1
#
_entry.id   AF-A0A3E1E027-F1
#
_cell.length_a   1.000
_cell.length_b   1.000
_cell.length_c   1.000
_cell.angle_alpha   90.00
_cell.angle_beta   90.00
_cell.angle_gamma   90.00
#
_symmetry.space_group_name_H-M   'P 1'
#
loop_
_entity.id
_entity.type
_entity.pdbx_description
1 polymer ?
#
loop_
_entity_poly.entity_id
_entity_poly.type
_entity_poly.pdbx_seq_one_letter_code
_entity_poly.pdbx_strand_id
1 'polypeptide(L)'
;MTHKLPAQTIELNLLSVQQLFNSMDPSPFHERDLDDDAEEFIVSWAREHPPGQAVRLVVHLRDSAGDGSESSMIRDSIHHYFDYKAELNRRDFERLMREAWISLIIGMSFLGLCAVVVQALSHRSGAWPDMIREGLTITGWVAMWRPLDIYLYRWWPVHELGRIYRKLSKMPIEVNVAKGG
;
A
#
# COMPACT_ATOMS: atom_id res chain seq x y z
N MET A 1 -12.50 22.93 19.75
CA MET A 1 -11.22 23.57 19.30
C MET A 1 -10.30 22.46 18.84
N THR A 2 -10.22 22.23 17.53
CA THR A 2 -9.35 21.21 16.92
C THR A 2 -7.92 21.75 16.88
N HIS A 3 -7.06 21.22 17.74
CA HIS A 3 -5.63 21.51 17.73
C HIS A 3 -5.06 20.90 16.43
N LYS A 4 -4.95 21.69 15.35
CA LYS A 4 -4.20 21.30 14.16
C LYS A 4 -2.74 21.14 14.61
N LEU A 5 -2.29 19.90 14.77
CA LEU A 5 -0.87 19.59 14.89
C LEU A 5 -0.15 20.27 13.72
N PRO A 6 1.04 20.88 13.93
CA PRO A 6 1.80 21.49 12.86
C PRO A 6 2.04 20.43 11.76
N ALA A 7 1.78 20.81 10.51
CA ALA A 7 2.02 19.92 9.39
C ALA A 7 3.53 19.68 9.29
N GLN A 8 3.93 18.40 9.29
CA GLN A 8 5.33 18.05 9.15
C GLN A 8 5.77 18.35 7.71
N THR A 9 6.93 18.98 7.57
CA THR A 9 7.39 19.49 6.28
C THR A 9 8.46 18.56 5.72
N ILE A 10 8.17 17.96 4.57
CA ILE A 10 9.12 17.20 3.75
C ILE A 10 9.80 18.21 2.83
N GLU A 11 11.11 18.38 2.94
CA GLU A 11 11.88 19.30 2.09
C GLU A 11 12.61 18.51 1.00
N LEU A 12 12.39 18.90 -0.25
CA LEU A 12 12.96 18.25 -1.43
C LEU A 12 13.73 19.29 -2.25
N ASN A 13 15.04 19.11 -2.35
CA ASN A 13 15.94 20.05 -3.03
C ASN A 13 16.28 19.51 -4.44
N LEU A 14 15.79 20.20 -5.47
CA LEU A 14 16.02 19.86 -6.87
C LEU A 14 16.91 20.90 -7.54
N LEU A 15 17.88 20.43 -8.32
CA LEU A 15 18.60 21.29 -9.26
C LEU A 15 17.67 21.69 -10.41
N SER A 16 16.93 20.72 -10.95
CA SER A 16 15.94 20.91 -12.01
C SER A 16 14.74 19.98 -11.84
N VAL A 17 13.60 20.38 -12.42
CA VAL A 17 12.35 19.61 -12.48
C VAL A 17 12.56 18.21 -13.05
N GLN A 18 13.50 18.02 -13.99
CA GLN A 18 13.72 16.69 -14.59
C GLN A 18 14.25 15.65 -13.60
N GLN A 19 14.86 16.04 -12.48
CA GLN A 19 15.34 15.09 -11.46
C GLN A 19 14.20 14.47 -10.64
N LEU A 20 13.02 15.08 -10.67
CA LEU A 20 11.84 14.55 -9.98
C LEU A 20 11.19 13.40 -10.75
N PHE A 21 11.46 13.29 -12.05
CA PHE A 21 10.77 12.39 -12.96
C PHE A 21 11.71 11.34 -13.52
N ASN A 22 11.21 10.12 -13.68
CA ASN A 22 11.99 9.01 -14.22
C ASN A 22 12.48 9.31 -15.64
N SER A 23 13.81 9.33 -15.87
CA SER A 23 14.42 9.68 -17.16
C SER A 23 14.18 8.65 -18.27
N MET A 24 13.81 7.42 -17.91
CA MET A 24 13.57 6.33 -18.85
C MET A 24 12.13 6.29 -19.38
N ASP A 25 11.23 7.07 -18.77
CA ASP A 25 9.83 7.18 -19.20
C ASP A 25 9.67 8.23 -20.32
N PRO A 26 9.30 7.82 -21.55
CA PRO A 26 9.13 8.73 -22.69
C PRO A 26 7.81 9.51 -22.67
N SER A 27 6.97 9.33 -21.64
CA SER A 27 5.66 9.99 -21.52
C SER A 27 5.78 11.52 -21.41
N PRO A 28 4.72 12.28 -21.75
CA PRO A 28 4.68 13.72 -21.51
C PRO A 28 4.87 14.06 -20.02
N PHE A 29 5.39 15.26 -19.69
CA PHE A 29 5.70 15.66 -18.29
C PHE A 29 4.54 15.51 -17.28
N HIS A 30 3.29 15.68 -17.72
CA HIS A 30 2.10 15.50 -16.85
C HIS A 30 1.77 14.03 -16.55
N GLU A 31 2.30 13.11 -17.36
CA GLU A 31 2.05 11.69 -17.30
C GLU A 31 3.30 10.90 -16.87
N ARG A 32 4.45 11.57 -16.72
CA ARG A 32 5.69 10.92 -16.31
C ARG A 32 5.64 10.50 -14.86
N ASP A 33 6.11 9.28 -14.63
CA ASP A 33 6.28 8.75 -13.29
C ASP A 33 7.33 9.54 -12.50
N LEU A 34 7.09 9.68 -11.19
CA LEU A 34 8.12 10.13 -10.26
C LEU A 34 9.31 9.17 -10.32
N ASP A 35 10.51 9.73 -10.15
CA ASP A 35 11.71 8.92 -9.98
C ASP A 35 11.58 8.03 -8.73
N ASP A 36 12.04 6.78 -8.80
CA ASP A 36 11.88 5.80 -7.72
C ASP A 36 12.57 6.28 -6.43
N ASP A 37 13.72 6.97 -6.53
CA ASP A 37 14.41 7.53 -5.37
C ASP A 37 13.61 8.68 -4.74
N ALA A 38 12.93 9.48 -5.56
CA ALA A 38 12.07 10.57 -5.09
C ALA A 38 10.80 10.02 -4.41
N GLU A 39 10.18 8.97 -4.98
CA GLU A 39 9.06 8.29 -4.33
C GLU A 39 9.50 7.72 -2.97
N GLU A 40 10.59 6.95 -2.93
CA GLU A 40 11.07 6.31 -1.70
C GLU A 40 11.39 7.34 -0.61
N PHE A 41 12.02 8.45 -0.97
CA PHE A 41 12.29 9.54 -0.04
C PHE A 41 11.00 10.14 0.54
N ILE A 42 10.01 10.48 -0.29
CA ILE A 42 8.75 11.09 0.18
C ILE A 42 7.95 10.08 1.03
N VAL A 43 7.89 8.82 0.61
CA VAL A 43 7.13 7.76 1.29
C VAL A 43 7.76 7.39 2.63
N SER A 44 9.08 7.26 2.69
CA SER A 44 9.79 6.96 3.95
C SER A 44 9.56 8.08 4.99
N TRP A 45 9.70 9.34 4.59
CA TRP A 45 9.38 10.48 5.45
C TRP A 45 7.93 10.49 5.93
N ALA A 46 6.99 10.14 5.04
CA ALA A 46 5.58 10.06 5.39
C ALA A 46 5.26 8.91 6.38
N ARG A 47 6.03 7.82 6.34
CA ARG A 47 5.93 6.65 7.25
C ARG A 47 6.44 6.95 8.66
N GLU A 48 7.44 7.80 8.80
CA GLU A 48 7.97 8.22 10.11
C GLU A 48 6.95 8.99 10.96
N HIS A 49 5.86 9.47 10.34
CA HIS A 49 4.82 10.23 11.00
C HIS A 49 3.51 9.46 11.14
N PRO A 50 2.78 9.64 12.26
CA PRO A 50 1.47 9.04 12.43
C PRO A 50 0.54 9.35 11.24
N PRO A 51 -0.28 8.39 10.80
CA PRO A 51 -1.12 8.56 9.62
C PRO A 51 -2.24 9.60 9.81
N GLY A 52 -2.46 10.10 11.03
CA GLY A 52 -3.37 11.22 11.33
C GLY A 52 -2.71 12.61 11.29
N GLN A 53 -1.38 12.69 11.19
CA GLN A 53 -0.67 13.96 11.14
C GLN A 53 -0.58 14.44 9.68
N ALA A 54 -0.95 15.69 9.44
CA ALA A 54 -0.82 16.31 8.12
C ALA A 54 0.67 16.42 7.75
N VAL A 55 0.99 16.16 6.48
CA VAL A 55 2.30 16.41 5.89
C VAL A 55 2.15 17.46 4.80
N ARG A 56 3.22 18.21 4.57
CA ARG A 56 3.36 19.17 3.49
C ARG A 56 4.68 18.91 2.80
N LEU A 57 4.70 18.98 1.47
CA LEU A 57 5.94 18.90 0.68
C LEU A 57 6.37 20.30 0.27
N VAL A 58 7.64 20.64 0.50
CA VAL A 58 8.27 21.87 0.02
C VAL A 58 9.36 21.48 -0.98
N VAL A 59 9.18 21.87 -2.23
CA VAL A 59 10.12 21.61 -3.32
C VAL A 59 10.93 22.88 -3.56
N HIS A 60 12.24 22.83 -3.33
CA HIS A 60 13.17 23.90 -3.66
C HIS A 60 13.77 23.66 -5.04
N LEU A 61 13.50 24.56 -5.98
CA LEU A 61 13.98 24.45 -7.35
C LEU A 61 15.06 25.50 -7.61
N ARG A 62 16.28 25.08 -7.99
CA ARG A 62 17.41 26.00 -8.25
C ARG A 62 17.41 26.59 -9.66
N ASP A 63 17.10 25.77 -10.66
CA ASP A 63 17.02 26.18 -12.06
C ASP A 63 15.55 26.15 -12.49
N SER A 64 14.95 27.32 -12.65
CA SER A 64 13.55 27.49 -13.03
C SER A 64 13.45 28.62 -14.03
N ALA A 65 12.62 28.44 -15.05
CA ALA A 65 12.31 29.50 -16.01
C ALA A 65 11.61 30.71 -15.37
N GLY A 66 11.18 30.61 -14.10
CA GLY A 66 10.62 31.72 -13.33
C GLY A 66 9.19 32.09 -13.71
N ASP A 67 8.62 31.45 -14.73
CA ASP A 67 7.18 31.45 -14.94
C ASP A 67 6.56 30.39 -14.00
N GLY A 68 5.46 30.73 -13.34
CA GLY A 68 4.84 29.85 -12.35
C GLY A 68 4.28 28.53 -12.93
N SER A 69 4.42 28.26 -14.24
CA SER A 69 3.88 27.06 -14.88
C SER A 69 4.60 25.79 -14.42
N GLU A 70 5.91 25.86 -14.18
CA GLU A 70 6.69 24.75 -13.63
C GLU A 70 6.21 24.36 -12.23
N SER A 71 5.85 25.36 -11.42
CA SER A 71 5.36 25.12 -10.06
C SER A 71 3.97 24.46 -10.04
N SER A 72 3.05 24.88 -10.92
CA SER A 72 1.77 24.19 -11.07
C SER A 72 1.93 22.79 -11.64
N MET A 73 2.81 22.63 -12.63
CA MET A 73 3.10 21.33 -13.25
C MET A 73 3.62 20.31 -12.23
N ILE A 74 4.63 20.69 -11.41
CA ILE A 74 5.17 19.82 -10.35
C ILE A 74 4.06 19.42 -9.38
N ARG A 75 3.26 20.39 -8.93
CA ARG A 75 2.15 20.13 -8.01
C ARG A 75 1.18 19.12 -8.59
N ASP A 76 0.72 19.35 -9.82
CA ASP A 76 -0.29 18.53 -10.46
C ASP A 76 0.23 17.12 -10.75
N SER A 77 1.47 16.99 -11.25
CA SER A 77 2.10 15.69 -11.50
C SER A 77 2.28 14.87 -10.21
N ILE A 78 2.75 15.48 -9.11
CA ILE A 78 2.90 14.78 -7.82
C ILE A 78 1.54 14.31 -7.29
N HIS A 79 0.51 15.18 -7.33
CA HIS A 79 -0.83 14.80 -6.91
C HIS A 79 -1.39 13.66 -7.76
N HIS A 80 -1.25 13.73 -9.08
CA HIS A 80 -1.71 12.71 -9.99
C HIS A 80 -1.01 11.37 -9.74
N TYR A 81 0.32 11.39 -9.58
CA TYR A 81 1.11 10.20 -9.31
C TYR A 81 0.68 9.50 -8.01
N PHE A 82 0.57 10.24 -6.90
CA PHE A 82 0.17 9.62 -5.63
C PHE A 82 -1.31 9.21 -5.60
N ASP A 83 -2.20 9.89 -6.34
CA ASP A 83 -3.58 9.45 -6.50
C ASP A 83 -3.64 8.13 -7.29
N TYR A 84 -2.87 8.03 -8.38
CA TYR A 84 -2.71 6.80 -9.14
C TYR A 84 -2.15 5.65 -8.29
N LYS A 85 -1.09 5.88 -7.50
CA LYS A 85 -0.54 4.86 -6.58
C LYS A 85 -1.54 4.46 -5.49
N ALA A 86 -2.34 5.40 -4.97
CA ALA A 86 -3.39 5.10 -4.01
C ALA A 86 -4.48 4.20 -4.64
N GLU A 87 -4.82 4.43 -5.91
CA GLU A 87 -5.77 3.61 -6.65
C GLU A 87 -5.22 2.22 -6.94
N LEU A 88 -3.97 2.10 -7.39
CA LEU A 88 -3.31 0.80 -7.57
C LEU A 88 -3.29 -0.01 -6.27
N ASN A 89 -2.87 0.61 -5.16
CA ASN A 89 -2.86 -0.05 -3.86
C ASN A 89 -4.26 -0.46 -3.41
N ARG A 90 -5.30 0.32 -3.74
CA ARG A 90 -6.69 -0.05 -3.47
C ARG A 90 -7.10 -1.32 -4.23
N ARG A 91 -6.74 -1.42 -5.51
CA ARG A 91 -6.98 -2.61 -6.33
C ARG A 91 -6.22 -3.83 -5.81
N ASP A 92 -4.99 -3.66 -5.36
CA ASP A 92 -4.19 -4.72 -4.76
C ASP A 92 -4.76 -5.19 -3.42
N PHE A 93 -5.25 -4.26 -2.59
CA PHE A 93 -5.97 -4.58 -1.36
C PHE A 93 -7.25 -5.38 -1.64
N GLU A 94 -8.06 -4.94 -2.62
CA GLU A 94 -9.27 -5.67 -3.03
C GLU A 94 -8.94 -7.08 -3.56
N ARG A 95 -7.84 -7.23 -4.30
CA ARG A 95 -7.35 -8.54 -4.77
C ARG A 95 -6.93 -9.44 -3.61
N LEU A 96 -6.17 -8.89 -2.65
CA LEU A 96 -5.73 -9.62 -1.46
C LEU A 96 -6.91 -10.10 -0.61
N MET A 97 -7.89 -9.23 -0.39
CA MET A 97 -9.10 -9.59 0.36
C MET A 97 -9.93 -10.66 -0.36
N ARG A 98 -9.99 -10.61 -1.69
CA ARG A 98 -10.64 -11.65 -2.48
C ARG A 98 -9.91 -12.99 -2.36
N GLU A 99 -8.58 -12.99 -2.42
CA GLU A 99 -7.77 -14.20 -2.17
C GLU A 99 -8.02 -14.76 -0.77
N ALA A 100 -8.08 -13.88 0.23
CA ALA A 100 -8.39 -14.24 1.61
C ALA A 100 -9.74 -14.96 1.72
N TRP A 101 -10.80 -14.37 1.16
CA TRP A 101 -12.15 -14.94 1.19
C TRP A 101 -12.24 -16.28 0.44
N ILE A 102 -11.64 -16.39 -0.74
CA ILE A 102 -11.62 -17.65 -1.50
C ILE A 102 -10.90 -18.72 -0.69
N SER A 103 -9.73 -18.41 -0.12
CA SER A 103 -8.98 -19.36 0.71
C SER A 103 -9.77 -19.81 1.93
N LEU A 104 -10.52 -18.90 2.57
CA LEU A 104 -11.38 -19.19 3.71
C LEU A 104 -12.51 -20.14 3.33
N ILE A 105 -13.18 -19.91 2.18
CA ILE A 105 -14.25 -20.79 1.71
C ILE A 105 -13.69 -22.19 1.42
N ILE A 106 -12.54 -22.30 0.77
CA ILE A 106 -11.89 -23.58 0.48
C ILE A 106 -11.55 -24.30 1.78
N GLY A 107 -10.90 -23.61 2.74
CA GLY A 107 -10.56 -24.17 4.04
C GLY A 107 -11.78 -24.62 4.84
N MET A 108 -12.84 -23.79 4.87
CA MET A 108 -14.10 -24.11 5.56
C MET A 108 -14.82 -25.29 4.92
N SER A 109 -14.83 -25.37 3.59
CA SER A 109 -15.43 -26.49 2.84
C SER A 109 -14.69 -27.79 3.11
N PHE A 110 -13.36 -27.74 3.15
CA PHE A 110 -12.51 -28.87 3.47
C PHE A 110 -12.72 -29.35 4.92
N LEU A 111 -12.74 -28.42 5.89
CA LEU A 111 -13.04 -28.73 7.29
C LEU A 111 -14.45 -29.33 7.46
N GLY A 112 -15.45 -28.78 6.77
CA GLY A 112 -16.81 -29.31 6.75
C GLY A 112 -16.86 -30.74 6.22
N LEU A 113 -16.17 -31.02 5.12
CA LEU A 113 -16.06 -32.37 4.55
C LEU A 113 -15.37 -33.33 5.54
N CYS A 114 -14.28 -32.89 6.16
CA CYS A 114 -13.57 -33.67 7.17
C CYS A 114 -14.48 -34.00 8.36
N ALA A 115 -15.25 -33.03 8.86
CA ALA A 115 -16.19 -33.22 9.96
C ALA A 115 -17.30 -34.24 9.61
N VAL A 116 -17.82 -34.18 8.38
CA VAL A 116 -18.82 -35.17 7.88
C VAL A 116 -18.22 -36.58 7.86
N VAL A 117 -16.98 -36.73 7.37
CA VAL A 117 -16.28 -38.03 7.35
C VAL A 117 -16.07 -38.56 8.77
N VAL A 118 -15.55 -37.73 9.67
CA VAL A 118 -15.34 -38.12 11.08
C VAL A 118 -16.67 -38.52 11.75
N GLN A 119 -17.75 -37.79 11.48
CA GLN A 119 -19.08 -38.12 12.01
C GLN A 119 -19.60 -39.44 11.43
N ALA A 120 -19.40 -39.72 10.14
CA ALA A 120 -19.77 -40.98 9.53
C ALA A 120 -19.00 -42.18 10.11
N LEU A 121 -17.73 -41.99 10.50
CA LEU A 121 -16.91 -43.03 11.14
C LEU A 121 -17.12 -43.14 12.65
N SER A 122 -17.88 -42.23 13.28
CA SER A 122 -18.04 -42.16 14.75
C SER A 122 -18.61 -43.44 15.39
N HIS A 123 -19.36 -44.24 14.64
CA HIS A 123 -19.97 -45.49 15.11
C HIS A 123 -19.10 -46.73 14.82
N ARG A 124 -17.92 -46.56 14.20
CA ARG A 124 -16.97 -47.65 13.91
C ARG A 124 -15.73 -47.49 14.78
N SER A 125 -15.48 -48.45 15.68
CA SER A 125 -14.25 -48.54 16.46
C SER A 125 -13.21 -49.41 15.74
N GLY A 126 -11.95 -48.94 15.68
CA GLY A 126 -10.83 -49.68 15.09
C GLY A 126 -9.64 -48.78 14.74
N ALA A 127 -8.45 -49.37 14.58
CA ALA A 127 -7.20 -48.63 14.33
C ALA A 127 -7.22 -47.78 13.04
N TRP A 128 -7.96 -48.22 12.01
CA TRP A 128 -8.11 -47.48 10.75
C TRP A 128 -8.92 -46.17 10.90
N PRO A 129 -10.14 -46.19 11.49
CA PRO A 129 -10.88 -44.97 11.84
C PRO A 129 -10.09 -43.96 12.68
N ASP A 130 -9.31 -44.42 13.66
CA ASP A 130 -8.53 -43.54 14.54
C ASP A 130 -7.39 -42.84 13.79
N MET A 131 -6.67 -43.57 12.94
CA MET A 131 -5.61 -42.99 12.11
C MET A 131 -6.15 -41.95 11.11
N ILE A 132 -7.33 -42.18 10.53
CA ILE A 132 -8.00 -41.20 9.67
C ILE A 132 -8.36 -39.93 10.45
N ARG A 133 -8.89 -40.07 11.68
CA ARG A 133 -9.26 -38.93 12.53
C ARG A 133 -8.06 -38.06 12.88
N GLU A 134 -6.93 -38.66 13.25
CA GLU A 134 -5.68 -37.92 13.51
C GLU A 134 -5.17 -37.23 12.25
N GLY A 135 -5.15 -37.94 11.11
CA GLY A 135 -4.78 -37.39 9.82
C GLY A 135 -5.59 -36.14 9.47
N LEU A 136 -6.92 -36.25 9.50
CA LEU A 136 -7.85 -35.14 9.21
C LEU A 136 -7.67 -33.94 10.14
N THR A 137 -7.30 -34.18 11.41
CA THR A 137 -7.03 -33.09 12.36
C THR A 137 -5.79 -32.31 11.95
N ILE A 138 -4.72 -33.01 11.56
CA ILE A 138 -3.47 -32.40 11.09
C ILE A 138 -3.70 -31.66 9.77
N THR A 139 -4.32 -32.29 8.77
CA THR A 139 -4.57 -31.65 7.46
C THR A 139 -5.57 -30.50 7.57
N GLY A 140 -6.58 -30.61 8.44
CA GLY A 140 -7.57 -29.57 8.69
C GLY A 140 -6.94 -28.29 9.24
N TRP A 141 -6.01 -28.42 10.18
CA TRP A 141 -5.24 -27.29 10.69
C TRP A 141 -4.33 -26.67 9.61
N VAL A 142 -3.61 -27.50 8.83
CA VAL A 142 -2.74 -27.02 7.75
C VAL A 142 -3.52 -26.27 6.68
N ALA A 143 -4.73 -26.73 6.32
CA ALA A 143 -5.61 -26.04 5.40
C ALA A 143 -6.05 -24.65 5.91
N MET A 144 -6.09 -24.45 7.23
CA MET A 144 -6.50 -23.19 7.85
C MET A 144 -5.37 -22.15 7.93
N TRP A 145 -4.12 -22.52 7.64
CA TRP A 145 -2.97 -21.63 7.79
C TRP A 145 -2.96 -20.47 6.78
N ARG A 146 -3.24 -20.75 5.49
CA ARG A 146 -3.21 -19.72 4.43
C ARG A 146 -4.26 -18.62 4.62
N PRO A 147 -5.54 -18.92 4.94
CA PRO A 147 -6.51 -17.88 5.26
C PRO A 147 -6.06 -17.03 6.46
N LEU A 148 -5.56 -17.68 7.51
CA LEU A 148 -5.15 -17.03 8.75
C LEU A 148 -3.92 -16.12 8.54
N ASP A 149 -2.93 -16.55 7.75
CA ASP A 149 -1.78 -15.75 7.35
C ASP A 149 -2.21 -14.46 6.63
N ILE A 150 -3.12 -14.57 5.65
CA ILE A 150 -3.59 -13.42 4.90
C ILE A 150 -4.33 -12.43 5.81
N TYR A 151 -5.21 -12.93 6.69
CA TYR A 151 -6.02 -12.12 7.61
C TYR A 151 -5.25 -11.55 8.80
N LEU A 152 -4.10 -12.12 9.18
CA LEU A 152 -3.31 -11.61 10.30
C LEU A 152 -2.18 -10.69 9.84
N TYR A 153 -1.48 -11.05 8.76
CA TYR A 153 -0.21 -10.41 8.43
C TYR A 153 -0.22 -9.68 7.09
N ARG A 154 -0.72 -10.31 6.02
CA ARG A 154 -0.51 -9.78 4.67
C ARG A 154 -1.29 -8.49 4.37
N TRP A 155 -2.44 -8.26 5.00
CA TRP A 155 -3.27 -7.08 4.70
C TRP A 155 -2.78 -5.80 5.37
N TRP A 156 -2.12 -5.88 6.52
CA TRP A 156 -1.70 -4.71 7.29
C TRP A 156 -0.74 -3.82 6.50
N PRO A 157 0.35 -4.33 5.89
CA PRO A 157 1.28 -3.50 5.11
C PRO A 157 0.60 -2.82 3.91
N VAL A 158 -0.29 -3.53 3.21
CA VAL A 158 -1.01 -3.00 2.05
C VAL A 158 -1.98 -1.90 2.47
N HIS A 159 -2.68 -2.10 3.59
CA HIS A 159 -3.60 -1.10 4.13
C HIS A 159 -2.84 0.15 4.61
N GLU A 160 -1.71 -0.03 5.31
CA GLU A 160 -0.86 1.05 5.78
C GLU A 160 -0.30 1.88 4.62
N LEU A 161 0.26 1.22 3.60
CA LEU A 161 0.77 1.88 2.40
C LEU A 161 -0.31 2.66 1.66
N GLY A 162 -1.53 2.09 1.54
CA GLY A 162 -2.67 2.78 0.94
C GLY A 162 -3.10 4.04 1.71
N ARG A 163 -2.92 4.08 3.03
CA ARG A 163 -3.16 5.29 3.82
C ARG A 163 -2.12 6.35 3.56
N ILE A 164 -0.85 5.96 3.39
CA ILE A 164 0.25 6.87 3.09
C ILE A 164 0.06 7.50 1.71
N TYR A 165 -0.19 6.70 0.67
CA TYR A 165 -0.42 7.23 -0.68
C TYR A 165 -1.62 8.19 -0.73
N ARG A 166 -2.73 7.86 -0.06
CA ARG A 166 -3.90 8.76 0.00
C ARG A 166 -3.64 10.05 0.79
N LYS A 167 -2.74 10.01 1.77
CA LYS A 167 -2.29 11.18 2.52
C LYS A 167 -1.40 12.06 1.65
N LEU A 168 -0.46 11.46 0.91
CA LEU A 168 0.43 12.15 -0.02
C LEU A 168 -0.31 12.75 -1.21
N SER A 169 -1.34 12.06 -1.75
CA SER A 169 -2.13 12.57 -2.88
C SER A 169 -2.92 13.83 -2.54
N LYS A 170 -3.12 14.14 -1.25
CA LYS A 170 -3.84 15.32 -0.76
C LYS A 170 -2.96 16.31 -0.01
N MET A 171 -1.65 16.06 0.05
CA MET A 171 -0.74 16.90 0.83
C MET A 171 -0.60 18.27 0.16
N PRO A 172 -0.54 19.38 0.92
CA PRO A 172 -0.15 20.66 0.36
C PRO A 172 1.27 20.57 -0.20
N ILE A 173 1.48 21.08 -1.41
CA ILE A 173 2.80 21.21 -2.03
C ILE A 173 3.12 22.70 -2.15
N GLU A 174 4.31 23.11 -1.75
CA GLU A 174 4.83 24.47 -1.94
C GLU A 174 6.09 24.36 -2.80
N VAL A 175 6.18 25.16 -3.87
CA VAL A 175 7.35 25.18 -4.75
C VAL A 175 8.04 26.51 -4.57
N ASN A 176 9.27 26.46 -4.05
CA ASN A 176 10.12 27.60 -3.81
C ASN A 176 11.19 27.65 -4.90
N VAL A 177 11.05 28.60 -5.82
CA VAL A 177 12.06 28.86 -6.83
C VAL A 177 13.16 29.73 -6.20
N ALA A 178 14.38 29.20 -6.13
CA ALA A 178 15.53 30.00 -5.74
C ALA A 178 15.80 31.01 -6.87
N LYS A 179 15.57 32.30 -6.60
CA LYS A 179 16.07 33.36 -7.49
C LYS A 179 17.60 33.28 -7.43
N GLY A 180 18.21 32.74 -8.48
CA GLY A 180 19.66 32.87 -8.68
C GLY A 180 20.05 34.34 -8.55
N GLY A 181 20.95 34.61 -7.61
CA GLY A 181 21.60 35.92 -7.48
C GLY A 181 22.73 36.08 -8.48
#